data_AF-A0A352IW19-F1
#
_entry.id   AF-A0A352IW19-F1
#
_cell.length_a   1.000
_cell.length_b   1.000
_cell.length_c   1.000
_cell.angle_alpha   90.00
_cell.angle_beta   90.00
_cell.angle_gamma   90.00
#
_symmetry.space_group_name_H-M   'P 1'
#
loop_
_entity.id
_entity.type
_entity.pdbx_description
1 polymer ?
#
loop_
_entity_poly.entity_id
_entity_poly.type
_entity_poly.pdbx_seq_one_letter_code
_entity_poly.pdbx_strand_id
1 'polypeptide(L)'
;GQLHKVANLVETVETANNRILDEKRNHASDRIDEKIAQLQAEILKSGIATPDLSNRLLRPLQLIKEELAVETGIAQIFMLQTQTAQEKLEDSLFELERAIQLEAEKQAKAQRDAQEDAGDYASKPTAAPSADSADKPAPVPMPKPVVEVSATKVFNTLASGIYLERQEDVDNFVNALKDELQTAIAAGKRVRLK
;
A
#
# COMPACT_ATOMS: atom_id res chain seq x y z
N GLY A 1 -15.94 58.01 -9.97
CA GLY A 1 -15.11 56.97 -9.33
C GLY A 1 -15.64 55.57 -9.60
N GLN A 2 -15.51 55.07 -10.83
CA GLN A 2 -15.79 53.66 -11.17
C GLN A 2 -14.55 52.76 -10.97
N LEU A 3 -13.35 53.32 -11.13
CA LEU A 3 -12.07 52.63 -10.89
C LEU A 3 -11.97 52.03 -9.48
N HIS A 4 -12.38 52.76 -8.43
CA HIS A 4 -12.37 52.23 -7.06
C HIS A 4 -13.33 51.04 -6.87
N LYS A 5 -14.49 51.04 -7.57
CA LYS A 5 -15.43 49.91 -7.51
C LYS A 5 -14.87 48.68 -8.21
N VAL A 6 -14.21 48.87 -9.35
CA VAL A 6 -13.53 47.78 -10.08
C VAL A 6 -12.38 47.22 -9.25
N ALA A 7 -11.57 48.07 -8.63
CA ALA A 7 -10.48 47.64 -7.75
C ALA A 7 -10.99 46.77 -6.58
N ASN A 8 -12.04 47.19 -5.89
CA ASN A 8 -12.63 46.42 -4.80
C ASN A 8 -13.22 45.08 -5.27
N LEU A 9 -13.81 45.03 -6.47
CA LEU A 9 -14.34 43.78 -7.04
C LEU A 9 -13.22 42.81 -7.43
N VAL A 10 -12.11 43.31 -7.99
CA VAL A 10 -10.93 42.49 -8.31
C VAL A 10 -10.33 41.89 -7.03
N GLU A 11 -10.16 42.69 -5.99
CA GLU A 11 -9.66 42.23 -4.69
C GLU A 11 -10.57 41.17 -4.06
N THR A 12 -11.89 41.34 -4.17
CA THR A 12 -12.87 40.37 -3.68
C THR A 12 -12.76 39.04 -4.44
N VAL A 13 -12.65 39.09 -5.77
CA VAL A 13 -12.51 37.89 -6.61
C VAL A 13 -11.18 37.20 -6.35
N GLU A 14 -10.09 37.94 -6.21
CA GLU A 14 -8.77 37.41 -5.88
C GLU A 14 -8.77 36.71 -4.52
N THR A 15 -9.36 37.34 -3.51
CA THR A 15 -9.53 36.75 -2.17
C THR A 15 -10.36 35.46 -2.22
N ALA A 16 -11.48 35.48 -2.95
CA ALA A 16 -12.34 34.31 -3.10
C ALA A 16 -11.62 33.17 -3.84
N ASN A 17 -10.87 33.49 -4.90
CA ASN A 17 -10.10 32.51 -5.66
C ASN A 17 -9.00 31.88 -4.82
N ASN A 18 -8.22 32.69 -4.08
CA ASN A 18 -7.17 32.19 -3.20
C ASN A 18 -7.76 31.29 -2.10
N ARG A 19 -8.91 31.66 -1.53
CA ARG A 19 -9.60 30.81 -0.55
C ARG A 19 -10.01 29.46 -1.13
N ILE A 20 -10.62 29.44 -2.32
CA ILE A 20 -11.03 28.19 -2.98
C ILE A 20 -9.78 27.35 -3.31
N LEU A 21 -8.71 27.99 -3.76
CA LEU A 21 -7.46 27.32 -4.08
C LEU A 21 -6.86 26.65 -2.84
N ASP A 22 -6.78 27.37 -1.72
CA ASP A 22 -6.26 26.85 -0.46
C ASP A 22 -7.11 25.70 0.09
N GLU A 23 -8.45 25.82 0.03
CA GLU A 23 -9.37 24.73 0.40
C GLU A 23 -9.11 23.46 -0.45
N LYS A 24 -8.88 23.61 -1.76
CA LYS A 24 -8.58 22.49 -2.65
C LYS A 24 -7.20 21.89 -2.40
N ARG A 25 -6.18 22.72 -2.16
CA ARG A 25 -4.83 22.25 -1.81
C ARG A 25 -4.83 21.46 -0.51
N ASN A 26 -5.49 21.98 0.52
CA ASN A 26 -5.60 21.30 1.82
C ASN A 26 -6.29 19.96 1.68
N HIS A 27 -7.46 19.92 1.04
CA HIS A 27 -8.18 18.67 0.81
C HIS A 27 -7.34 17.66 -0.01
N ALA A 28 -6.61 18.13 -1.02
CA ALA A 28 -5.74 17.26 -1.81
C ALA A 28 -4.56 16.73 -0.99
N SER A 29 -3.94 17.59 -0.17
CA SER A 29 -2.86 17.21 0.74
C SER A 29 -3.32 16.14 1.73
N ASP A 30 -4.48 16.33 2.37
CA ASP A 30 -5.03 15.37 3.33
C ASP A 30 -5.24 14.00 2.69
N ARG A 31 -5.77 13.96 1.46
CA ARG A 31 -5.93 12.70 0.72
C ARG A 31 -4.63 12.02 0.36
N ILE A 32 -3.58 12.78 0.06
CA ILE A 32 -2.26 12.20 -0.18
C ILE A 32 -1.67 11.67 1.13
N ASP A 33 -1.84 12.38 2.23
CA ASP A 33 -1.40 11.92 3.55
C ASP A 33 -2.09 10.61 3.96
N GLU A 34 -3.38 10.47 3.70
CA GLU A 34 -4.10 9.21 3.88
C GLU A 34 -3.49 8.07 3.04
N LYS A 35 -3.15 8.33 1.78
CA LYS A 35 -2.51 7.35 0.89
C LYS A 35 -1.10 6.97 1.37
N ILE A 36 -0.32 7.95 1.84
CA ILE A 36 1.00 7.73 2.44
C ILE A 36 0.86 6.84 3.68
N ALA A 37 -0.09 7.13 4.57
CA ALA A 37 -0.35 6.34 5.77
C ALA A 37 -0.78 4.90 5.43
N GLN A 38 -1.63 4.72 4.42
CA GLN A 38 -2.02 3.39 3.92
C GLN A 38 -0.80 2.61 3.42
N LEU A 39 0.06 3.23 2.60
CA LEU A 39 1.27 2.58 2.08
C LEU A 39 2.26 2.24 3.21
N GLN A 40 2.44 3.14 4.18
CA GLN A 40 3.25 2.87 5.38
C GLN A 40 2.74 1.66 6.15
N ALA A 41 1.42 1.56 6.39
CA ALA A 41 0.82 0.43 7.07
C ALA A 41 1.05 -0.88 6.28
N GLU A 42 0.95 -0.83 4.96
CA GLU A 42 1.17 -2.01 4.12
C GLU A 42 2.63 -2.50 4.11
N ILE A 43 3.59 -1.57 4.16
CA ILE A 43 5.03 -1.83 4.32
C ILE A 43 5.31 -2.45 5.70
N LEU A 44 4.72 -1.92 6.77
CA LEU A 44 4.92 -2.49 8.11
C LEU A 44 4.35 -3.92 8.20
N LYS A 45 3.16 -4.13 7.64
CA LYS A 45 2.51 -5.45 7.59
C LYS A 45 3.25 -6.43 6.67
N SER A 46 4.09 -5.93 5.76
CA SER A 46 4.86 -6.80 4.85
C SER A 46 6.11 -7.36 5.49
N GLY A 47 6.45 -7.10 6.76
CA GLY A 47 7.56 -7.75 7.47
C GLY A 47 8.97 -7.53 6.90
N ILE A 48 9.09 -6.94 5.70
CA ILE A 48 10.33 -6.61 4.99
C ILE A 48 10.62 -5.10 5.03
N ALA A 49 10.03 -4.40 6.01
CA ALA A 49 10.15 -2.97 6.17
C ALA A 49 11.60 -2.56 6.41
N THR A 50 12.32 -2.26 5.32
CA THR A 50 13.65 -1.67 5.37
C THR A 50 13.54 -0.17 5.17
N PRO A 51 14.41 0.64 5.81
CA PRO A 51 14.40 2.10 5.64
C PRO A 51 14.56 2.52 4.17
N ASP A 52 15.39 1.80 3.40
CA ASP A 52 15.64 2.08 1.99
C ASP A 52 14.39 1.84 1.13
N LEU A 53 13.75 0.68 1.28
CA LEU A 53 12.50 0.35 0.60
C LEU A 53 11.38 1.31 0.98
N SER A 54 11.22 1.61 2.27
CA SER A 54 10.19 2.55 2.73
C SER A 54 10.37 3.94 2.11
N ASN A 55 11.59 4.48 2.13
CA ASN A 55 11.86 5.77 1.49
C ASN A 55 11.58 5.72 -0.01
N ARG A 56 12.02 4.66 -0.71
CA ARG A 56 11.79 4.51 -2.15
C ARG A 56 10.29 4.48 -2.49
N LEU A 57 9.49 3.73 -1.74
CA LEU A 57 8.05 3.59 -2.00
C LEU A 57 7.25 4.83 -1.61
N LEU A 58 7.65 5.54 -0.56
CA LEU A 58 6.92 6.73 -0.08
C LEU A 58 7.28 8.00 -0.84
N ARG A 59 8.51 8.09 -1.38
CA ARG A 59 9.01 9.28 -2.08
C ARG A 59 8.09 9.78 -3.20
N PRO A 60 7.53 8.94 -4.09
CA PRO A 60 6.65 9.41 -5.14
C PRO A 60 5.42 10.16 -4.62
N LEU A 61 4.77 9.66 -3.55
CA LEU A 61 3.60 10.32 -2.96
C LEU A 61 4.00 11.61 -2.22
N GLN A 62 5.18 11.63 -1.58
CA GLN A 62 5.71 12.84 -0.94
C GLN A 62 6.01 13.94 -1.96
N LEU A 63 6.54 13.61 -3.14
CA LEU A 63 6.79 14.57 -4.22
C LEU A 63 5.48 15.19 -4.73
N ILE A 64 4.41 14.40 -4.87
CA ILE A 64 3.10 14.95 -5.28
C ILE A 64 2.58 15.92 -4.21
N LYS A 65 2.81 15.66 -2.92
CA LYS A 65 2.46 16.60 -1.86
C LYS A 65 3.23 17.92 -1.98
N GLU A 66 4.53 17.87 -2.29
CA GLU A 66 5.34 19.06 -2.56
C GLU A 66 4.83 19.82 -3.80
N GLU A 67 4.45 19.11 -4.86
CA GLU A 67 3.89 19.70 -6.09
C GLU A 67 2.54 20.38 -5.84
N LEU A 68 1.66 19.76 -5.05
CA LEU A 68 0.37 20.35 -4.66
C LEU A 68 0.50 21.69 -3.90
N ALA A 69 1.58 21.87 -3.14
CA ALA A 69 1.77 23.09 -2.34
C ALA A 69 2.01 24.33 -3.21
N VAL A 70 2.60 24.15 -4.39
CA VAL A 70 2.91 25.25 -5.32
C VAL A 70 1.88 25.39 -6.45
N GLU A 71 1.09 24.35 -6.70
CA GLU A 71 0.18 24.29 -7.85
C GLU A 71 -0.99 25.30 -7.75
N THR A 72 -1.23 26.08 -8.80
CA THR A 72 -2.26 27.14 -8.82
C THR A 72 -3.50 26.75 -9.63
N GLY A 73 -3.39 25.72 -10.47
CA GLY A 73 -4.50 25.18 -11.24
C GLY A 73 -5.34 24.18 -10.44
N ILE A 74 -6.62 24.49 -10.17
CA ILE A 74 -7.57 23.55 -9.54
C ILE A 74 -7.67 22.24 -10.32
N ALA A 75 -7.60 22.30 -11.66
CA ALA A 75 -7.62 21.11 -12.51
C ALA A 75 -6.40 20.21 -12.26
N GLN A 76 -5.22 20.81 -12.14
CA GLN A 76 -3.98 20.08 -11.86
C GLN A 76 -4.00 19.50 -10.45
N ILE A 77 -4.45 20.27 -9.45
CA ILE A 77 -4.66 19.78 -8.07
C ILE A 77 -5.56 18.54 -8.07
N PHE A 78 -6.68 18.60 -8.79
CA PHE A 78 -7.63 17.49 -8.86
C PHE A 78 -7.02 16.26 -9.55
N MET A 79 -6.31 16.46 -10.66
CA MET A 79 -5.61 15.39 -11.37
C MET A 79 -4.54 14.73 -10.49
N LEU A 80 -3.72 15.53 -9.80
CA LEU A 80 -2.69 15.05 -8.87
C LEU A 80 -3.31 14.26 -7.71
N GLN A 81 -4.39 14.75 -7.11
CA GLN A 81 -5.09 14.10 -6.01
C GLN A 81 -5.74 12.76 -6.41
N THR A 82 -6.27 12.66 -7.63
CA THR A 82 -7.08 11.52 -8.06
C THR A 82 -6.26 10.53 -8.88
N GLN A 83 -5.83 10.93 -10.07
CA GLN A 83 -5.19 10.05 -11.02
C GLN A 83 -3.73 9.80 -10.63
N THR A 84 -2.93 10.86 -10.53
CA THR A 84 -1.48 10.71 -10.31
C THR A 84 -1.18 10.06 -8.96
N ALA A 85 -1.82 10.50 -7.88
CA ALA A 85 -1.63 9.89 -6.56
C ALA A 85 -2.11 8.43 -6.50
N GLN A 86 -3.16 8.07 -7.25
CA GLN A 86 -3.61 6.67 -7.31
C GLN A 86 -2.62 5.81 -8.09
N GLU A 87 -2.18 6.26 -9.26
CA GLU A 87 -1.17 5.57 -10.06
C GLU A 87 0.12 5.35 -9.26
N LYS A 88 0.62 6.38 -8.55
CA LYS A 88 1.82 6.24 -7.72
C LYS A 88 1.65 5.33 -6.52
N LEU A 89 0.47 5.30 -5.92
CA LEU A 89 0.17 4.31 -4.88
C LEU A 89 0.20 2.89 -5.45
N GLU A 90 -0.39 2.67 -6.63
CA GLU A 90 -0.41 1.36 -7.27
C GLU A 90 0.98 0.90 -7.70
N ASP A 91 1.77 1.78 -8.32
CA ASP A 91 3.17 1.54 -8.67
C ASP A 91 3.97 1.11 -7.42
N SER A 92 3.79 1.84 -6.31
CA SER A 92 4.51 1.58 -5.07
C SER A 92 4.10 0.26 -4.41
N LEU A 93 2.81 -0.12 -4.50
CA LEU A 93 2.33 -1.42 -4.01
C LEU A 93 2.87 -2.57 -4.87
N PHE A 94 2.97 -2.38 -6.19
CA PHE A 94 3.57 -3.37 -7.07
C PHE A 94 5.06 -3.57 -6.77
N GLU A 95 5.80 -2.48 -6.55
CA GLU A 95 7.19 -2.56 -6.12
C GLU A 95 7.35 -3.25 -4.76
N LEU A 96 6.43 -2.99 -3.81
CA LEU A 96 6.38 -3.67 -2.52
C LEU A 96 6.21 -5.19 -2.69
N GLU A 97 5.24 -5.62 -3.51
CA GLU A 97 4.99 -7.04 -3.76
C GLU A 97 6.19 -7.73 -4.39
N ARG A 98 6.82 -7.09 -5.38
CA ARG A 98 8.04 -7.59 -5.99
C ARG A 98 9.18 -7.73 -4.96
N ALA A 99 9.32 -6.77 -4.06
CA ALA A 99 10.32 -6.84 -3.00
C ALA A 99 10.05 -7.98 -2.01
N ILE A 100 8.78 -8.23 -1.65
CA ILE A 100 8.37 -9.38 -0.81
C ILE A 100 8.77 -10.69 -1.50
N GLN A 101 8.51 -10.82 -2.80
CA GLN A 101 8.81 -12.03 -3.54
C GLN A 101 10.32 -12.29 -3.65
N LEU A 102 11.11 -11.25 -3.93
CA LEU A 102 12.57 -11.36 -3.96
C LEU A 102 13.14 -11.77 -2.60
N GLU A 103 12.59 -11.24 -1.51
CA GLU A 103 13.04 -11.60 -0.16
C GLU A 103 12.66 -13.05 0.19
N ALA A 104 11.46 -13.50 -0.17
CA ALA A 104 11.04 -14.88 -0.02
C ALA A 104 11.92 -15.86 -0.83
N GLU A 105 12.27 -15.51 -2.07
CA GLU A 105 13.17 -16.31 -2.91
C GLU A 105 14.59 -16.38 -2.32
N LYS A 106 15.13 -15.27 -1.79
CA LYS A 106 16.42 -15.26 -1.11
C LYS A 106 16.42 -16.17 0.12
N GLN A 107 15.37 -16.09 0.94
CA GLN A 107 15.24 -16.94 2.11
C GLN A 107 15.12 -18.43 1.72
N ALA A 108 14.37 -18.75 0.66
CA ALA A 108 14.26 -20.11 0.15
C ALA A 108 15.57 -20.66 -0.39
N LYS A 109 16.38 -19.84 -1.09
CA LYS A 109 17.71 -20.23 -1.56
C LYS A 109 18.69 -20.43 -0.40
N ALA A 110 18.74 -19.48 0.53
CA ALA A 110 19.61 -19.59 1.71
C ALA A 110 19.29 -20.83 2.57
N GLN A 111 18.03 -21.24 2.66
CA GLN A 111 17.63 -22.49 3.33
C GLN A 111 18.09 -23.74 2.59
N ARG A 112 18.07 -23.74 1.25
CA ARG A 112 18.59 -24.86 0.44
C ARG A 112 20.11 -24.98 0.56
N ASP A 113 20.82 -23.86 0.42
CA ASP A 113 22.28 -23.84 0.51
C ASP A 113 22.77 -24.25 1.91
N ALA A 114 22.08 -23.82 2.97
CA ALA A 114 22.37 -24.25 4.35
C ALA A 114 22.06 -25.72 4.64
N GLN A 115 21.18 -26.36 3.86
CA GLN A 115 20.84 -27.77 4.00
C GLN A 115 21.78 -28.68 3.20
N GLU A 116 22.41 -28.17 2.13
CA GLU A 116 23.51 -28.84 1.42
C GLU A 116 24.84 -28.78 2.19
N ASP A 117 25.14 -27.68 2.88
CA ASP A 117 26.38 -27.54 3.69
C ASP A 117 26.36 -28.41 4.97
N ALA A 118 25.17 -28.74 5.50
CA ALA A 118 25.02 -29.66 6.63
C ALA A 118 25.17 -31.16 6.23
N GLY A 119 25.30 -31.47 4.94
CA GLY A 119 25.41 -32.83 4.42
C GLY A 119 26.83 -33.44 4.45
N ASP A 120 27.88 -32.65 4.74
CA ASP A 120 29.28 -33.10 4.57
C ASP A 120 30.06 -33.32 5.88
N TYR A 121 29.42 -33.35 7.05
CA TYR A 121 30.11 -33.64 8.33
C TYR A 121 29.38 -34.68 9.19
N ALA A 122 29.25 -35.90 8.67
CA ALA A 122 28.85 -37.06 9.48
C ALA A 122 29.78 -38.27 9.23
N SER A 123 31.03 -38.19 9.67
CA SER A 123 31.79 -39.37 10.13
C SER A 123 33.02 -39.01 10.97
N LYS A 124 32.84 -39.14 12.29
CA LYS A 124 33.71 -39.83 13.28
C LYS A 124 33.97 -39.00 14.56
N PRO A 125 33.85 -39.61 15.76
CA PRO A 125 33.62 -38.87 17.02
C PRO A 125 34.92 -38.54 17.75
N THR A 126 34.89 -37.53 18.65
CA THR A 126 35.18 -37.62 20.11
C THR A 126 35.50 -36.24 20.71
N ALA A 127 35.03 -36.02 21.94
CA ALA A 127 35.43 -35.04 22.96
C ALA A 127 34.86 -33.59 22.90
N ALA A 128 33.90 -33.32 23.79
CA ALA A 128 33.68 -32.02 24.44
C ALA A 128 34.77 -31.78 25.52
N PRO A 129 34.94 -30.57 26.16
CA PRO A 129 33.92 -29.52 26.33
C PRO A 129 34.38 -28.02 26.34
N SER A 130 33.36 -27.15 26.36
CA SER A 130 33.28 -25.79 26.96
C SER A 130 33.90 -24.57 26.25
N ALA A 131 33.06 -23.62 25.84
CA ALA A 131 33.00 -22.23 26.35
C ALA A 131 31.97 -21.37 25.59
N ASP A 132 30.91 -21.00 26.31
CA ASP A 132 30.26 -19.67 26.37
C ASP A 132 30.34 -18.71 25.17
N SER A 133 29.18 -18.35 24.58
CA SER A 133 28.80 -16.97 24.19
C SER A 133 27.42 -16.92 23.49
N ALA A 134 26.47 -16.32 24.21
CA ALA A 134 25.53 -15.27 23.80
C ALA A 134 24.64 -15.41 22.52
N ASP A 135 23.34 -15.36 22.80
CA ASP A 135 22.23 -14.76 22.05
C ASP A 135 22.11 -15.00 20.54
N LYS A 136 21.23 -15.94 20.19
CA LYS A 136 20.64 -16.09 18.86
C LYS A 136 19.33 -15.28 18.81
N PRO A 137 19.22 -14.19 18.03
CA PRO A 137 17.97 -13.48 17.89
C PRO A 137 16.94 -14.37 17.18
N ALA A 138 15.73 -14.44 17.74
CA ALA A 138 14.63 -15.23 17.22
C ALA A 138 14.29 -14.88 15.76
N PRO A 139 13.91 -15.87 14.92
CA PRO A 139 13.57 -15.64 13.52
C PRO A 139 12.31 -14.77 13.40
N VAL A 140 12.42 -13.62 12.72
CA VAL A 140 11.28 -12.76 12.38
C VAL A 140 10.38 -13.47 11.34
N PRO A 141 9.05 -13.49 11.53
CA PRO A 141 8.13 -14.33 10.75
C PRO A 141 7.91 -13.80 9.33
N MET A 142 7.92 -14.73 8.37
CA MET A 142 7.72 -14.50 6.93
C MET A 142 6.41 -13.76 6.63
N PRO A 143 6.42 -12.77 5.72
CA PRO A 143 5.24 -12.02 5.34
C PRO A 143 4.47 -12.66 4.19
N LYS A 144 3.16 -12.76 4.40
CA LYS A 144 2.17 -13.48 3.58
C LYS A 144 1.90 -12.80 2.21
N PRO A 145 1.91 -13.51 1.06
CA PRO A 145 1.74 -12.98 -0.30
C PRO A 145 0.39 -12.28 -0.54
N VAL A 146 0.31 -11.20 -1.32
CA VAL A 146 -0.95 -10.45 -1.52
C VAL A 146 -1.78 -11.03 -2.68
N VAL A 147 -3.11 -11.11 -2.55
CA VAL A 147 -4.08 -11.43 -3.61
C VAL A 147 -5.10 -10.32 -3.67
N GLU A 148 -5.27 -9.70 -4.83
CA GLU A 148 -6.31 -8.71 -5.04
C GLU A 148 -7.65 -9.41 -5.30
N VAL A 149 -8.63 -9.19 -4.42
CA VAL A 149 -10.02 -9.62 -4.62
C VAL A 149 -10.80 -8.36 -4.95
N SER A 150 -11.42 -8.30 -6.12
CA SER A 150 -12.28 -7.16 -6.46
C SER A 150 -13.72 -7.50 -6.08
N ALA A 151 -14.37 -6.61 -5.32
CA ALA A 151 -15.79 -6.79 -4.98
C ALA A 151 -16.65 -6.90 -6.25
N THR A 152 -16.25 -6.21 -7.33
CA THR A 152 -16.87 -6.27 -8.65
C THR A 152 -16.75 -7.63 -9.33
N LYS A 153 -15.65 -8.36 -9.11
CA LYS A 153 -15.50 -9.73 -9.64
C LYS A 153 -16.40 -10.71 -8.91
N VAL A 154 -16.37 -10.70 -7.58
CA VAL A 154 -17.26 -11.56 -6.76
C VAL A 154 -18.73 -11.27 -7.08
N PHE A 155 -19.05 -10.00 -7.32
CA PHE A 155 -20.39 -9.55 -7.68
C PHE A 155 -20.81 -10.08 -9.06
N ASN A 156 -19.96 -9.97 -10.08
CA ASN A 156 -20.25 -10.51 -11.42
C ASN A 156 -20.31 -12.05 -11.48
N THR A 157 -19.69 -12.76 -10.53
CA THR A 157 -19.68 -14.22 -10.53
C THR A 157 -20.91 -14.81 -9.82
N LEU A 158 -21.45 -14.10 -8.82
CA LEU A 158 -22.64 -14.52 -8.05
C LEU A 158 -23.93 -13.89 -8.56
N ALA A 159 -23.91 -12.62 -8.94
CA ALA A 159 -25.07 -11.91 -9.43
C ALA A 159 -25.06 -11.96 -10.97
N SER A 160 -26.02 -12.67 -11.55
CA SER A 160 -26.30 -12.66 -12.99
C SER A 160 -26.82 -11.31 -13.51
N GLY A 161 -26.68 -10.23 -12.73
CA GLY A 161 -27.24 -8.92 -12.98
C GLY A 161 -26.44 -7.82 -12.26
N ILE A 162 -26.63 -6.58 -12.72
CA ILE A 162 -25.88 -5.40 -12.28
C ILE A 162 -26.39 -4.86 -10.92
N TYR A 163 -27.51 -5.40 -10.40
CA TYR A 163 -28.21 -4.86 -9.24
C TYR A 163 -28.49 -5.95 -8.19
N LEU A 164 -28.33 -5.58 -6.91
CA LEU A 164 -28.83 -6.34 -5.75
C LEU A 164 -30.20 -5.77 -5.39
N GLU A 165 -31.26 -6.51 -5.65
CA GLU A 165 -32.64 -6.02 -5.43
C GLU A 165 -33.27 -6.58 -4.15
N ARG A 166 -32.66 -7.60 -3.55
CA ARG A 166 -33.18 -8.27 -2.35
C ARG A 166 -32.13 -8.40 -1.26
N GLN A 167 -32.60 -8.37 -0.01
CA GLN A 167 -31.77 -8.57 1.19
C GLN A 167 -31.00 -9.90 1.12
N GLU A 168 -31.65 -10.95 0.62
CA GLU A 168 -31.06 -12.27 0.41
C GLU A 168 -29.87 -12.26 -0.57
N ASP A 169 -29.93 -11.44 -1.63
CA ASP A 169 -28.84 -11.32 -2.60
C ASP A 169 -27.63 -10.59 -1.99
N VAL A 170 -27.89 -9.60 -1.12
CA VAL A 170 -26.86 -8.89 -0.36
C VAL A 170 -26.16 -9.85 0.60
N ASP A 171 -26.92 -10.63 1.36
CA ASP A 171 -26.36 -11.57 2.33
C ASP A 171 -25.57 -12.69 1.63
N ASN A 172 -26.06 -13.19 0.49
CA ASN A 172 -25.35 -14.17 -0.32
C ASN A 172 -24.04 -13.62 -0.90
N PHE A 173 -24.05 -12.38 -1.39
CA PHE A 173 -22.85 -11.70 -1.88
C PHE A 173 -21.82 -11.49 -0.76
N VAL A 174 -22.25 -11.00 0.40
CA VAL A 174 -21.36 -10.79 1.56
C VAL A 174 -20.80 -12.11 2.06
N ASN A 175 -21.61 -13.17 2.11
CA ASN A 175 -21.16 -14.50 2.52
C ASN A 175 -20.15 -15.10 1.53
N ALA A 176 -20.41 -15.01 0.22
CA ALA A 176 -19.46 -15.48 -0.79
C ALA A 176 -18.16 -14.67 -0.78
N LEU A 177 -18.24 -13.35 -0.66
CA LEU A 177 -17.06 -12.49 -0.50
C LEU A 177 -16.29 -12.88 0.76
N LYS A 178 -16.98 -13.08 1.88
CA LYS A 178 -16.38 -13.52 3.14
C LYS A 178 -15.67 -14.87 3.01
N ASP A 179 -16.29 -15.84 2.35
CA ASP A 179 -15.69 -17.17 2.13
C ASP A 179 -14.47 -17.10 1.22
N GLU A 180 -14.50 -16.27 0.17
CA GLU A 180 -13.36 -16.07 -0.72
C GLU A 180 -12.21 -15.33 -0.01
N LEU A 181 -12.52 -14.29 0.76
CA LEU A 181 -11.57 -13.59 1.62
C LEU A 181 -10.97 -14.53 2.67
N GLN A 182 -11.78 -15.36 3.33
CA GLN A 182 -11.32 -16.33 4.31
C GLN A 182 -10.46 -17.42 3.67
N THR A 183 -10.82 -17.91 2.49
CA THR A 183 -10.04 -18.90 1.75
C THR A 183 -8.68 -18.33 1.35
N ALA A 184 -8.63 -17.10 0.87
CA ALA A 184 -7.38 -16.43 0.51
C ALA A 184 -6.51 -16.13 1.76
N ILE A 185 -7.10 -15.71 2.88
CA ILE A 185 -6.40 -15.52 4.16
C ILE A 185 -5.90 -16.86 4.72
N ALA A 186 -6.70 -17.92 4.64
CA ALA A 186 -6.36 -19.28 5.07
C ALA A 186 -5.24 -19.90 4.23
N ALA A 187 -5.20 -19.59 2.93
CA ALA A 187 -4.10 -19.90 2.04
C ALA A 187 -2.83 -19.07 2.34
N GLY A 188 -2.83 -18.29 3.42
CA GLY A 188 -1.71 -17.47 3.84
C GLY A 188 -1.50 -16.27 2.94
N LYS A 189 -2.54 -15.76 2.26
CA LYS A 189 -2.43 -14.63 1.34
C LYS A 189 -3.11 -13.36 1.91
N ARG A 190 -2.50 -12.18 1.77
CA ARG A 190 -3.04 -10.87 2.14
C ARG A 190 -4.06 -10.43 1.10
N VAL A 191 -5.31 -10.21 1.47
CA VAL A 191 -6.31 -9.82 0.48
C VAL A 191 -6.43 -8.29 0.37
N ARG A 192 -6.33 -7.74 -0.85
CA ARG A 192 -6.66 -6.34 -1.15
C ARG A 192 -8.03 -6.28 -1.81
N LEU A 193 -8.98 -5.59 -1.19
CA LEU A 193 -10.31 -5.32 -1.77
C LEU A 193 -10.23 -4.09 -2.69
N LYS A 194 -10.52 -4.26 -3.98
CA LYS A 194 -10.71 -3.15 -4.96
C LYS A 194 -12.18 -2.94 -5.25
#